data_AF-A0A1M6XH73-F1
#
_entry.id   AF-A0A1M6XH73-F1
#
_cell.length_a   1.000
_cell.length_b   1.000
_cell.length_c   1.000
_cell.angle_alpha   90.00
_cell.angle_beta   90.00
_cell.angle_gamma   90.00
#
_symmetry.space_group_name_H-M   'P 1'
#
loop_
_entity.id
_entity.type
_entity.pdbx_description
1 polymer ?
#
loop_
_entity_poly.entity_id
_entity_poly.type
_entity_poly.pdbx_seq_one_letter_code
_entity_poly.pdbx_strand_id
1 'polypeptide(L)'
;MENEESFFDCNKFLIRKGWDRKELAKELGFEVTTIGNWCAKKSTPNYSTLVKLINLGMTLEEMFGETVKEKLSPSPQKDNLPNPVNHDFKEAVRLALTDLLRV
;
A
#
# COMPACT_ATOMS: atom_id res chain seq x y z
N MET A 1 -10.88 20.57 -12.70
CA MET A 1 -11.12 20.05 -11.35
C MET A 1 -10.60 18.63 -11.40
N GLU A 2 -9.36 18.43 -10.93
CA GLU A 2 -8.63 17.17 -11.09
C GLU A 2 -9.37 16.08 -10.32
N ASN A 3 -9.88 15.09 -11.04
CA ASN A 3 -10.42 13.88 -10.44
C ASN A 3 -9.23 13.16 -9.78
N GLU A 4 -9.06 13.34 -8.47
CA GLU A 4 -8.21 12.45 -7.67
C GLU A 4 -8.83 11.05 -7.77
N GLU A 5 -8.36 10.28 -8.74
CA GLU A 5 -8.76 8.89 -8.91
C GLU A 5 -8.42 8.16 -7.62
N SER A 6 -9.44 7.86 -6.81
CA SER A 6 -9.27 7.07 -5.59
C SER A 6 -8.62 5.73 -5.95
N PHE A 7 -7.33 5.63 -5.65
CA PHE A 7 -6.43 4.54 -6.07
C PHE A 7 -6.69 3.20 -5.37
N PHE A 8 -7.51 3.21 -4.30
CA PHE A 8 -7.86 2.06 -3.49
C PHE A 8 -9.06 1.27 -4.05
N ASP A 9 -8.84 0.00 -4.42
CA ASP A 9 -9.87 -0.92 -4.89
C ASP A 9 -10.19 -2.03 -3.86
N CYS A 10 -11.07 -1.66 -2.94
CA CYS A 10 -11.66 -2.53 -1.93
C CYS A 10 -12.34 -3.78 -2.52
N ASN A 11 -13.11 -3.62 -3.62
CA ASN A 11 -13.93 -4.69 -4.15
C ASN A 11 -13.06 -5.75 -4.83
N LYS A 12 -12.05 -5.32 -5.61
CA LYS A 12 -11.10 -6.23 -6.24
C LYS A 12 -10.35 -7.08 -5.21
N PHE A 13 -9.93 -6.47 -4.11
CA PHE A 13 -9.30 -7.19 -3.00
C PHE A 13 -10.23 -8.24 -2.37
N LEU A 14 -11.47 -7.86 -2.04
CA LEU A 14 -12.47 -8.75 -1.44
C LEU A 14 -12.77 -9.95 -2.35
N ILE A 15 -13.03 -9.70 -3.63
CA ILE A 15 -13.31 -10.74 -4.62
C ILE A 15 -12.14 -11.72 -4.73
N ARG A 16 -10.90 -11.21 -4.82
CA ARG A 16 -9.71 -12.07 -4.91
C ARG A 16 -9.49 -12.91 -3.66
N LYS A 17 -9.75 -12.34 -2.49
CA LYS A 17 -9.65 -13.07 -1.21
C LYS A 17 -10.80 -14.04 -0.96
N GLY A 18 -11.88 -13.94 -1.74
CA GLY A 18 -13.11 -14.68 -1.47
C GLY A 18 -13.79 -14.21 -0.18
N TRP A 19 -13.62 -12.93 0.17
CA TRP A 19 -14.15 -12.32 1.37
C TRP A 19 -15.30 -11.37 1.03
N ASP A 20 -16.20 -11.20 1.97
CA ASP A 20 -17.22 -10.19 2.06
C ASP A 20 -16.78 -9.02 2.97
N ARG A 21 -17.63 -8.00 3.06
CA ARG A 21 -17.32 -6.79 3.84
C ARG A 21 -17.26 -7.06 5.35
N LYS A 22 -17.98 -8.07 5.86
CA LYS A 22 -18.00 -8.44 7.27
C LYS A 22 -16.72 -9.16 7.68
N GLU A 23 -16.18 -10.02 6.83
CA GLU A 23 -14.90 -10.65 7.10
C GLU A 23 -13.78 -9.60 7.18
N LEU A 24 -13.70 -8.69 6.21
CA LEU A 24 -12.70 -7.62 6.26
C LEU A 24 -12.88 -6.67 7.45
N ALA A 25 -14.13 -6.35 7.79
CA ALA A 25 -14.45 -5.55 8.97
C ALA A 25 -13.93 -6.22 10.26
N LYS A 26 -14.13 -7.53 10.40
CA LYS A 26 -13.67 -8.33 11.55
C LYS A 26 -12.14 -8.34 11.65
N GLU A 27 -11.44 -8.56 10.54
CA GLU A 27 -9.98 -8.61 10.51
C GLU A 27 -9.33 -7.25 10.85
N LEU A 28 -9.96 -6.15 10.45
CA LEU A 28 -9.42 -4.81 10.70
C LEU A 28 -9.96 -4.14 11.97
N GLY A 29 -11.01 -4.69 12.57
CA GLY A 29 -11.70 -4.10 13.72
C GLY A 29 -12.53 -2.85 13.39
N PHE A 30 -13.07 -2.77 12.18
CA PHE A 30 -13.95 -1.67 11.75
C PHE A 30 -15.41 -2.12 11.67
N GLU A 31 -16.33 -1.17 11.55
CA GLU A 31 -17.71 -1.47 11.19
C GLU A 31 -17.82 -1.83 9.71
N VAL A 32 -18.78 -2.69 9.39
CA VAL A 32 -19.10 -3.10 8.00
C VAL A 32 -19.49 -1.89 7.14
N THR A 33 -20.08 -0.86 7.75
CA THR A 33 -20.43 0.43 7.14
C THR A 33 -19.18 1.19 6.68
N THR A 34 -18.12 1.19 7.48
CA THR A 34 -16.81 1.79 7.13
C THR A 34 -16.23 1.10 5.90
N ILE A 35 -16.20 -0.24 5.88
CA ILE A 35 -15.73 -1.01 4.72
C ILE A 35 -16.62 -0.72 3.50
N GLY A 36 -17.94 -0.63 3.70
CA GLY A 36 -18.89 -0.26 2.66
C GLY A 36 -18.61 1.11 2.04
N ASN A 37 -18.25 2.10 2.86
CA ASN A 37 -17.88 3.43 2.37
C ASN A 37 -16.58 3.42 1.57
N TRP A 38 -15.60 2.60 1.95
CA TRP A 38 -14.38 2.44 1.14
C TRP A 38 -14.66 1.74 -0.18
N CYS A 39 -15.44 0.65 -0.15
CA CYS A 39 -15.84 -0.08 -1.35
C CYS A 39 -16.74 0.74 -2.30
N ALA A 40 -17.47 1.71 -1.77
CA ALA A 40 -18.24 2.68 -2.56
C ALA A 40 -17.42 3.91 -2.98
N LYS A 41 -16.11 3.94 -2.71
CA LYS A 41 -15.20 5.07 -2.97
C LYS A 41 -15.66 6.40 -2.35
N LYS A 42 -16.43 6.35 -1.26
CA LYS A 42 -16.91 7.53 -0.51
C LYS A 42 -15.88 8.04 0.49
N SER A 43 -14.92 7.21 0.86
CA SER A 43 -13.83 7.52 1.78
C SER A 43 -12.67 6.58 1.50
N THR A 44 -11.48 6.94 1.97
CA THR A 44 -10.27 6.13 1.83
C THR A 44 -9.73 5.71 3.20
N PRO A 45 -9.13 4.51 3.30
CA PRO A 45 -8.45 4.12 4.54
C PRO A 45 -7.22 5.01 4.77
N ASN A 46 -6.89 5.28 6.03
CA ASN A 46 -5.67 6.00 6.38
C ASN A 46 -4.42 5.12 6.20
N TYR A 47 -3.24 5.73 6.29
CA TYR A 47 -1.95 5.04 6.09
C TYR A 47 -1.77 3.80 7.00
N SER A 48 -2.11 3.91 8.29
CA SER A 48 -2.00 2.79 9.24
C SER A 48 -2.89 1.60 8.83
N THR A 49 -4.11 1.89 8.39
CA THR A 49 -5.03 0.87 7.88
C THR A 49 -4.55 0.28 6.57
N LEU A 50 -3.96 1.08 5.68
CA LEU A 50 -3.38 0.60 4.43
C LEU A 50 -2.21 -0.37 4.68
N VAL A 51 -1.35 -0.10 5.67
CA VAL A 51 -0.29 -1.04 6.09
C VAL A 51 -0.89 -2.37 6.56
N LYS A 52 -1.99 -2.33 7.33
CA LYS A 52 -2.69 -3.57 7.75
C LYS A 52 -3.26 -4.33 6.55
N LEU A 53 -3.85 -3.63 5.59
CA LEU A 53 -4.39 -4.24 4.37
C LEU A 53 -3.29 -4.92 3.53
N ILE A 54 -2.10 -4.31 3.42
CA ILE A 54 -0.93 -4.95 2.80
C ILE A 54 -0.56 -6.23 3.55
N ASN A 55 -0.53 -6.20 4.89
CA ASN A 55 -0.24 -7.39 5.71
C ASN A 55 -1.30 -8.49 5.55
N LEU A 56 -2.56 -8.12 5.30
CA LEU A 56 -3.65 -9.05 4.95
C LEU A 56 -3.52 -9.57 3.50
N GLY A 57 -2.54 -9.09 2.74
CA GLY A 57 -2.20 -9.55 1.40
C GLY A 57 -2.86 -8.74 0.29
N MET A 58 -3.22 -7.48 0.54
CA MET A 58 -3.59 -6.54 -0.52
C MET A 58 -2.36 -6.22 -1.38
N THR A 59 -2.56 -6.19 -2.69
CA THR A 59 -1.49 -5.94 -3.65
C THR A 59 -1.33 -4.44 -3.91
N LEU A 60 -0.14 -4.03 -4.39
CA LEU A 60 0.10 -2.64 -4.77
C LEU A 60 -0.83 -2.18 -5.90
N GLU A 61 -1.18 -3.07 -6.84
CA GLU A 61 -2.14 -2.76 -7.91
C GLU A 61 -3.54 -2.47 -7.36
N GLU A 62 -3.97 -3.16 -6.30
CA GLU A 62 -5.26 -2.89 -5.63
C GLU A 62 -5.23 -1.63 -4.78
N MET A 63 -4.05 -1.21 -4.33
CA MET A 63 -3.88 -0.05 -3.47
C MET A 63 -3.64 1.26 -4.24
N PHE A 64 -2.99 1.15 -5.39
CA PHE A 64 -2.50 2.29 -6.16
C PHE A 64 -2.96 2.31 -7.63
N GLY A 65 -3.67 1.27 -8.10
CA GLY A 65 -4.08 1.13 -9.49
C GLY A 65 -2.93 0.76 -10.45
N GLU A 66 -3.22 0.77 -11.75
CA GLU A 66 -2.27 0.39 -12.79
C GLU A 66 -1.18 1.44 -13.07
N THR A 67 -1.34 2.67 -12.59
CA THR A 67 -0.36 3.76 -12.74
C THR A 67 0.99 3.45 -12.07
N VAL A 68 1.04 2.48 -11.15
CA VAL A 68 2.32 2.00 -10.61
C VAL A 68 3.04 1.06 -11.58
N LYS A 69 2.34 0.39 -12.51
CA LYS A 69 3.01 -0.47 -13.53
C LYS A 69 3.90 0.36 -14.46
N GLU A 70 3.54 1.61 -14.76
CA GLU A 70 4.38 2.49 -15.57
C GLU A 70 5.60 3.00 -14.79
N LYS A 71 5.44 3.36 -13.51
CA LYS A 71 6.53 3.83 -12.64
C LYS A 71 7.44 2.72 -12.10
N LEU A 72 6.95 1.47 -12.06
CA LEU A 72 7.72 0.27 -11.72
C LEU A 72 8.11 -0.55 -12.95
N SER A 73 7.86 -0.04 -14.16
CA SER A 73 8.49 -0.62 -15.35
C SER A 73 10.00 -0.59 -15.08
N PRO A 74 10.69 -1.74 -15.12
CA PRO A 74 12.10 -1.76 -14.85
C PRO A 74 12.75 -0.92 -15.93
N SER A 75 13.23 0.25 -15.56
CA SER A 75 14.30 0.89 -16.31
C SER A 75 15.38 -0.18 -16.44
N PRO A 76 15.91 -0.47 -17.64
CA PRO A 76 16.97 -1.46 -17.81
C PRO A 76 18.25 -0.88 -17.20
N GLN A 77 18.35 -0.83 -15.88
CA GLN A 77 19.53 -0.39 -15.15
C GLN A 77 19.76 -1.26 -13.91
N LYS A 78 20.62 -2.25 -14.17
CA LYS A 78 21.63 -2.87 -13.30
C LYS A 78 21.19 -4.02 -12.39
N ASP A 79 21.23 -5.20 -13.01
CA ASP A 79 21.97 -6.34 -12.45
C ASP A 79 23.30 -5.85 -11.82
N ASN A 80 23.61 -6.36 -10.63
CA ASN A 80 24.78 -6.08 -9.76
C ASN A 80 24.56 -5.11 -8.58
N LEU A 81 23.52 -5.31 -7.77
CA LEU A 81 23.63 -4.99 -6.35
C LEU A 81 23.70 -6.28 -5.53
N PRO A 82 24.76 -6.49 -4.73
CA PRO A 82 24.82 -7.62 -3.80
C PRO A 82 23.69 -7.45 -2.80
N ASN A 83 22.87 -8.48 -2.64
CA ASN A 83 21.74 -8.53 -1.72
C ASN A 83 22.22 -8.24 -0.28
N PRO A 84 21.97 -7.06 0.29
CA PRO A 84 22.40 -6.77 1.64
C PRO A 84 21.28 -7.23 2.57
N VAL A 85 21.47 -8.40 3.13
CA VAL A 85 20.68 -8.95 4.23
C VAL A 85 20.63 -7.91 5.36
N ASN A 86 19.49 -7.20 5.45
CA ASN A 86 18.86 -6.54 6.61
C ASN A 86 19.69 -5.64 7.57
N HIS A 87 21.00 -5.52 7.43
CA HIS A 87 21.84 -4.68 8.28
C HIS A 87 22.12 -3.32 7.62
N ASP A 88 22.34 -3.31 6.30
CA ASP A 88 22.73 -2.09 5.58
C ASP A 88 21.57 -1.12 5.36
N PHE A 89 20.32 -1.59 5.34
CA PHE A 89 19.16 -0.71 5.22
C PHE A 89 18.99 0.18 6.46
N LYS A 90 19.18 -0.38 7.67
CA LYS A 90 19.10 0.41 8.91
C LYS A 90 20.20 1.45 8.99
N GLU A 91 21.43 1.10 8.62
CA GLU A 91 22.53 2.07 8.61
C GLU A 91 22.38 3.12 7.51
N ALA A 92 21.87 2.76 6.33
CA ALA A 92 21.57 3.72 5.26
C ALA A 92 20.48 4.71 5.67
N VAL A 93 19.41 4.24 6.32
CA VAL A 93 18.36 5.10 6.88
C VAL A 93 18.91 6.00 7.99
N ARG A 94 19.78 5.47 8.86
CA ARG A 94 20.41 6.25 9.94
C ARG A 94 21.30 7.37 9.38
N LEU A 95 22.12 7.08 8.37
CA LEU A 95 23.00 8.07 7.74
C LEU A 95 22.22 9.18 7.05
N ALA A 96 21.18 8.82 6.28
CA ALA A 96 20.33 9.80 5.60
C ALA A 96 19.61 10.74 6.58
N LEU A 97 19.16 10.23 7.72
CA LEU A 97 18.52 11.04 8.77
C LEU A 97 19.52 11.96 9.49
N THR A 98 20.78 11.52 9.64
CA THR A 98 21.82 12.30 10.32
C THR A 98 22.26 13.50 9.47
N ASP A 99 22.31 13.34 8.14
CA ASP A 99 22.60 14.45 7.22
C ASP A 99 21.44 15.45 7.14
N LEU A 100 20.20 15.01 7.29
CA LEU A 100 19.03 15.89 7.27
C LEU A 100 18.88 16.77 8.52
N LEU A 101 19.46 16.35 9.65
CA LEU A 101 19.39 17.06 10.93
C LEU A 101 20.61 17.95 11.20
N ARG A 102 21.57 18.01 10.27
CA ARG A 102 22.60 19.07 10.26
C ARG A 102 22.06 20.31 9.54
N VAL A 103 21.22 21.07 10.25
CA VAL A 103 20.98 22.50 10.00
C VAL A 103 21.06 23.23 11.33
#